data_AF-A0A8S9U352-F1
#
_entry.id   AF-A0A8S9U352-F1
#
_cell.length_a   1.000
_cell.length_b   1.000
_cell.length_c   1.000
_cell.angle_alpha   90.00
_cell.angle_beta   90.00
_cell.angle_gamma   90.00
#
_symmetry.space_group_name_H-M   'P 1'
#
loop_
_entity.id
_entity.type
_entity.pdbx_description
1 polymer ?
#
loop_
_entity_poly.entity_id
_entity_poly.type
_entity_poly.pdbx_seq_one_letter_code
_entity_poly.pdbx_strand_id
1 'polypeptide(L)'
;MQERRDFLRAYQTYFATLSAFQTEHNRPFVQPAGSCIEQGTKAIIVHFTLAKHWQDVTEHEWINYFLRPKKTAFEDYDAVDAAMLKLRMDTKLPEAESRVNRLQANMYKILEDHNMVDVMFEREQKKLVKNLEASLEPPYFKTEVKRRIEKA
;
A
#
# COMPACT_ATOMS: atom_id res chain seq x y z
N MET A 1 3.85 12.02 -7.42
CA MET A 1 3.74 11.05 -6.30
C MET A 1 3.49 9.64 -6.81
N GLN A 2 2.60 9.42 -7.79
CA GLN A 2 2.32 8.09 -8.37
C GLN A 2 3.57 7.41 -8.94
N GLU A 3 4.36 8.08 -9.78
CA GLU A 3 5.58 7.49 -10.37
C GLU A 3 6.59 6.97 -9.33
N ARG A 4 6.78 7.71 -8.23
CA ARG A 4 7.67 7.28 -7.14
C ARG A 4 7.10 6.05 -6.41
N ARG A 5 5.77 5.93 -6.29
CA ARG A 5 5.11 4.75 -5.73
C ARG A 5 5.22 3.55 -6.66
N ASP A 6 5.02 3.75 -7.95
CA ASP A 6 5.14 2.69 -8.95
C ASP A 6 6.58 2.15 -9.00
N PHE A 7 7.57 3.05 -8.97
CA PHE A 7 8.97 2.67 -8.83
C PHE A 7 9.22 1.86 -7.55
N LEU A 8 8.75 2.35 -6.40
CA LEU A 8 8.94 1.67 -5.12
C LEU A 8 8.28 0.28 -5.13
N ARG A 9 7.07 0.15 -5.68
CA ARG A 9 6.38 -1.13 -5.81
C ARG A 9 7.19 -2.10 -6.66
N ALA A 10 7.65 -1.65 -7.84
CA ALA A 10 8.49 -2.45 -8.73
C ALA A 10 9.81 -2.86 -8.05
N TYR A 11 10.46 -1.94 -7.35
CA TYR A 11 11.71 -2.20 -6.62
C TYR A 11 11.51 -3.18 -5.46
N GLN A 12 10.40 -3.07 -4.71
CA GLN A 12 10.06 -4.01 -3.64
C GLN A 12 9.79 -5.41 -4.18
N THR A 13 9.08 -5.53 -5.31
CA THR A 13 8.87 -6.83 -5.98
C THR A 13 10.20 -7.42 -6.44
N TYR A 14 11.03 -6.63 -7.13
CA TYR A 14 12.38 -7.04 -7.54
C TYR A 14 13.22 -7.54 -6.36
N PHE A 15 13.25 -6.77 -5.27
CA PHE A 15 13.96 -7.12 -4.05
C PHE A 15 13.45 -8.43 -3.46
N ALA A 16 12.13 -8.58 -3.27
CA ALA A 16 11.54 -9.78 -2.69
C ALA A 16 11.79 -11.03 -3.54
N THR A 17 11.69 -10.90 -4.87
CA THR A 17 12.01 -11.99 -5.80
C THR A 17 13.46 -12.42 -5.69
N LEU A 18 14.41 -11.48 -5.64
CA LEU A 18 15.81 -11.83 -5.47
C LEU A 18 16.11 -12.41 -4.10
N SER A 19 15.53 -11.85 -3.03
CA SER A 19 15.69 -12.38 -1.68
C SER A 19 15.17 -13.80 -1.53
N ALA A 20 14.18 -14.22 -2.32
CA ALA A 20 13.69 -15.61 -2.32
C ALA A 20 14.75 -16.64 -2.79
N PHE A 21 15.76 -16.21 -3.56
CA PHE A 21 16.90 -17.05 -3.97
C PHE A 21 18.07 -17.04 -2.98
N GLN A 22 17.93 -16.33 -1.85
CA GLN A 22 18.94 -16.31 -0.82
C GLN A 22 18.98 -17.65 -0.08
N THR A 23 20.17 -18.21 0.06
CA THR A 23 20.44 -19.43 0.85
C THR A 23 21.57 -19.14 1.85
N GLU A 24 21.88 -20.10 2.71
CA GLU A 24 23.02 -19.98 3.64
C GLU A 24 24.36 -19.80 2.92
N HIS A 25 24.45 -20.26 1.66
CA HIS A 25 25.69 -20.24 0.87
C HIS A 25 25.66 -19.25 -0.30
N ASN A 26 24.53 -18.60 -0.55
CA ASN A 26 24.38 -17.66 -1.66
C ASN A 26 23.53 -16.46 -1.26
N ARG A 27 24.04 -15.26 -1.53
CA ARG A 27 23.30 -14.02 -1.38
C ARG A 27 23.23 -13.33 -2.74
N PRO A 28 22.06 -13.33 -3.40
CA PRO A 28 21.85 -12.64 -4.66
C PRO A 28 22.25 -11.16 -4.56
N PHE A 29 22.95 -10.67 -5.58
CA PHE A 29 23.27 -9.25 -5.68
C PHE A 29 21.98 -8.47 -5.98
N VAL A 30 21.66 -7.53 -5.09
CA VAL A 30 20.55 -6.58 -5.28
C VAL A 30 21.13 -5.26 -5.72
N GLN A 31 20.68 -4.76 -6.87
CA GLN A 31 21.10 -3.44 -7.33
C GLN A 31 20.58 -2.35 -6.37
N PRO A 32 21.44 -1.47 -5.85
CA PRO A 32 21.03 -0.37 -4.99
C PRO A 32 20.00 0.54 -5.69
N ALA A 33 19.00 1.03 -4.95
CA ALA A 33 17.94 1.89 -5.46
C ALA A 33 18.52 3.16 -6.12
N GLY A 34 19.58 3.72 -5.55
CA GLY A 34 20.26 4.89 -6.13
C GLY A 34 20.96 4.61 -7.47
N SER A 35 21.18 3.34 -7.83
CA SER A 35 21.75 2.93 -9.13
C SER A 35 20.67 2.66 -10.18
N CYS A 36 19.40 2.54 -9.78
CA CYS A 36 18.26 2.39 -10.68
C CYS A 36 17.77 3.73 -11.28
N ILE A 37 18.43 4.84 -10.95
CA ILE A 37 18.03 6.19 -11.35
C ILE A 37 19.01 6.71 -12.40
N GLU A 38 18.48 7.33 -13.45
CA GLU A 38 19.30 8.07 -14.42
C GLU A 38 20.16 9.13 -13.73
N GLN A 39 21.42 9.27 -14.16
CA GLN A 39 22.43 10.12 -13.52
C GLN A 39 21.99 11.59 -13.41
N GLY A 40 21.34 12.15 -14.44
CA GLY A 40 20.83 13.53 -14.42
C GLY A 40 19.74 13.73 -13.35
N THR A 41 18.77 12.83 -13.31
CA THR A 41 17.70 12.83 -12.29
C THR A 41 18.28 12.64 -10.89
N LYS A 42 19.27 11.75 -10.74
CA LYS A 42 19.97 11.52 -9.48
C LYS A 42 20.64 12.80 -8.96
N ALA A 43 21.35 13.53 -9.82
CA ALA A 43 22.00 14.79 -9.45
C ALA A 43 21.00 15.85 -8.96
N ILE A 44 19.85 15.99 -9.64
CA ILE A 44 18.76 16.90 -9.25
C ILE A 44 18.21 16.53 -7.86
N ILE A 45 17.93 15.25 -7.61
CA ILE A 45 17.37 14.78 -6.33
C ILE A 45 18.34 15.03 -5.18
N VAL A 46 19.61 14.67 -5.38
CA VAL A 46 20.68 14.86 -4.39
C VAL A 46 20.79 16.34 -4.02
N HIS A 47 20.86 17.21 -5.02
CA HIS A 47 21.11 18.63 -4.81
C HIS A 47 19.91 19.34 -4.18
N PHE A 48 18.71 19.15 -4.75
CA PHE A 48 17.52 19.91 -4.35
C PHE A 48 16.69 19.26 -3.24
N THR A 49 16.74 17.94 -3.06
CA THR A 49 15.89 17.25 -2.06
C THR A 49 16.68 16.72 -0.86
N LEU A 50 17.88 16.21 -1.08
CA LEU A 50 18.72 15.67 0.00
C LEU A 50 19.71 16.69 0.54
N ALA A 51 19.95 17.80 -0.20
CA ALA A 51 20.86 18.87 0.15
C ALA A 51 22.26 18.36 0.55
N LYS A 52 22.76 17.36 -0.20
CA LYS A 52 24.04 16.68 0.05
C LYS A 52 24.87 16.60 -1.23
N HIS A 53 26.13 16.22 -1.09
CA HIS A 53 26.93 15.79 -2.24
C HIS A 53 26.54 14.36 -2.65
N TRP A 54 26.64 14.02 -3.93
CA TRP A 54 26.13 12.74 -4.46
C TRP A 54 26.87 11.51 -3.93
N GLN A 55 28.13 11.68 -3.51
CA GLN A 55 28.94 10.62 -2.90
C GLN A 55 28.54 10.34 -1.44
N ASP A 56 27.85 11.28 -0.79
CA ASP A 56 27.53 11.21 0.64
C ASP A 56 26.13 10.65 0.89
N VAL A 57 25.37 10.38 -0.18
CA VAL A 57 24.02 9.82 -0.07
C VAL A 57 24.09 8.31 0.06
N THR A 58 23.67 7.82 1.21
CA THR A 58 23.62 6.39 1.52
C THR A 58 22.44 5.70 0.82
N GLU A 59 22.53 4.38 0.66
CA GLU A 59 21.43 3.57 0.13
C GLU A 59 20.17 3.69 1.01
N HIS A 60 20.34 3.80 2.33
CA HIS A 60 19.21 4.01 3.25
C HIS A 60 18.49 5.34 2.98
N GLU A 61 19.23 6.39 2.60
CA GLU A 61 18.64 7.68 2.24
C GLU A 61 17.93 7.65 0.89
N TRP A 62 18.44 6.89 -0.07
CA TRP A 62 17.75 6.62 -1.34
C TRP A 62 16.42 5.90 -1.09
N ILE A 63 16.45 4.82 -0.29
CA ILE A 63 15.25 4.10 0.11
C ILE A 63 14.28 5.04 0.82
N ASN A 64 14.73 5.83 1.80
CA ASN A 64 13.88 6.77 2.51
C ASN A 64 13.28 7.84 1.59
N TYR A 65 14.02 8.35 0.62
CA TYR A 65 13.51 9.29 -0.38
C TYR A 65 12.36 8.69 -1.19
N PHE A 66 12.49 7.43 -1.64
CA PHE A 66 11.42 6.72 -2.34
C PHE A 66 10.28 6.26 -1.43
N LEU A 67 10.53 6.11 -0.13
CA LEU A 67 9.51 5.81 0.89
C LEU A 67 8.73 7.05 1.34
N ARG A 68 9.24 8.29 1.16
CA ARG A 68 8.53 9.51 1.56
C ARG A 68 7.09 9.58 1.01
N PRO A 69 6.80 9.20 -0.25
CA PRO A 69 5.43 9.18 -0.76
C PRO A 69 4.51 8.14 -0.11
N LYS A 70 5.03 7.09 0.54
CA LYS A 70 4.23 6.15 1.35
C LYS A 70 3.81 6.76 2.70
N LYS A 71 4.60 7.68 3.25
CA LYS A 71 4.16 8.45 4.41
C LYS A 71 3.16 9.49 3.93
N THR A 72 1.90 9.36 4.33
CA THR A 72 0.89 10.41 4.14
C THR A 72 1.42 11.68 4.78
N ALA A 73 1.86 12.65 3.97
CA ALA A 73 2.19 13.98 4.47
C ALA A 73 0.94 14.68 5.06
N PHE A 74 -0.23 14.25 4.62
CA PHE A 74 -1.55 14.69 5.06
C PHE A 74 -2.50 13.49 5.04
N GLU A 75 -3.13 13.19 6.18
CA GLU A 75 -4.07 12.08 6.35
C GLU A 75 -5.49 12.59 6.08
N ASP A 76 -5.96 12.46 4.84
CA ASP A 76 -7.29 12.90 4.43
C ASP A 76 -8.34 11.82 4.72
N TYR A 77 -8.77 11.74 5.98
CA TYR A 77 -9.79 10.79 6.42
C TYR A 77 -11.14 11.02 5.76
N ASP A 78 -11.50 12.27 5.46
CA ASP A 78 -12.78 12.62 4.84
C ASP A 78 -12.86 12.09 3.41
N ALA A 79 -11.78 12.22 2.64
CA ALA A 79 -11.71 11.67 1.29
C ALA A 79 -11.77 10.14 1.28
N VAL A 80 -11.11 9.47 2.24
CA VAL A 80 -11.18 8.01 2.41
C VAL A 80 -12.61 7.59 2.76
N ASP A 81 -13.27 8.27 3.69
CA ASP A 81 -14.63 7.94 4.09
C ASP A 81 -15.62 8.10 2.93
N ALA A 82 -15.50 9.19 2.17
CA ALA A 82 -16.31 9.41 0.97
C ALA A 82 -16.10 8.31 -0.09
N ALA A 83 -14.88 7.79 -0.24
CA ALA A 83 -14.59 6.68 -1.14
C ALA A 83 -15.12 5.34 -0.60
N MET A 84 -14.95 5.07 0.69
CA MET A 84 -15.42 3.86 1.37
C MET A 84 -16.94 3.72 1.35
N LEU A 85 -17.68 4.83 1.38
CA LEU A 85 -19.14 4.83 1.22
C LEU A 85 -19.61 4.22 -0.11
N LYS A 86 -18.75 4.20 -1.14
CA LYS A 86 -19.03 3.59 -2.46
C LYS A 86 -18.67 2.11 -2.53
N LEU A 87 -17.95 1.58 -1.53
CA LEU A 87 -17.55 0.18 -1.47
C LEU A 87 -18.79 -0.71 -1.33
N ARG A 88 -18.94 -1.72 -2.21
CA ARG A 88 -20.04 -2.67 -2.18
C ARG A 88 -19.55 -4.07 -2.55
N MET A 89 -20.14 -5.09 -1.93
CA MET A 89 -19.92 -6.49 -2.30
C MET A 89 -20.56 -6.76 -3.67
N ASP A 90 -19.77 -7.35 -4.58
CA ASP A 90 -20.28 -7.78 -5.88
C ASP A 90 -21.00 -9.12 -5.75
N THR A 91 -22.33 -9.10 -5.65
CA THR A 91 -23.15 -10.30 -5.49
C THR A 91 -23.28 -11.12 -6.77
N LYS A 92 -22.80 -10.62 -7.92
CA LYS A 92 -22.87 -11.33 -9.21
C LYS A 92 -21.77 -12.37 -9.35
N LEU A 93 -20.72 -12.32 -8.54
CA LEU A 93 -19.68 -13.36 -8.55
C LEU A 93 -20.24 -14.67 -7.98
N PRO A 94 -19.95 -15.83 -8.60
CA PRO A 94 -20.56 -17.10 -8.23
C PRO A 94 -20.12 -17.57 -6.84
N GLU A 95 -18.81 -17.58 -6.58
CA GLU A 95 -18.23 -18.13 -5.37
C GLU A 95 -18.22 -17.10 -4.24
N ALA A 96 -18.55 -17.55 -3.02
CA ALA A 96 -18.52 -16.71 -1.83
C ALA A 96 -17.11 -16.15 -1.56
N GLU A 97 -16.08 -16.96 -1.77
CA GLU A 97 -14.69 -16.54 -1.61
C GLU A 97 -14.33 -15.43 -2.61
N SER A 98 -14.70 -15.59 -3.89
CA SER A 98 -14.50 -14.56 -4.92
C SER A 98 -15.14 -13.22 -4.53
N ARG A 99 -16.35 -13.24 -3.95
CA ARG A 99 -17.05 -12.05 -3.46
C ARG A 99 -16.29 -11.33 -2.36
N VAL A 100 -15.81 -12.07 -1.37
CA VAL A 100 -15.06 -11.52 -0.22
C VAL A 100 -13.69 -11.02 -0.67
N ASN A 101 -12.96 -11.79 -1.48
CA ASN A 101 -11.64 -11.40 -1.99
C ASN A 101 -11.73 -10.15 -2.87
N ARG A 102 -12.74 -10.06 -3.75
CA ARG A 102 -12.98 -8.85 -4.55
C ARG A 102 -13.29 -7.64 -3.68
N LEU A 103 -14.11 -7.81 -2.65
CA LEU A 103 -14.46 -6.73 -1.73
C LEU A 103 -13.22 -6.21 -0.97
N GLN A 104 -12.41 -7.11 -0.42
CA GLN A 104 -11.16 -6.76 0.24
C GLN A 104 -10.19 -6.07 -0.71
N ALA A 105 -10.00 -6.60 -1.92
CA ALA A 105 -9.13 -5.99 -2.93
C ALA A 105 -9.58 -4.56 -3.30
N ASN A 106 -10.89 -4.33 -3.44
CA ASN A 106 -11.44 -3.01 -3.70
C ASN A 106 -11.20 -2.04 -2.53
N MET A 107 -11.34 -2.51 -1.27
CA MET A 107 -11.02 -1.71 -0.08
C MET A 107 -9.52 -1.34 -0.05
N TYR A 108 -8.63 -2.31 -0.26
CA TYR A 108 -7.18 -2.08 -0.34
C TYR A 108 -6.83 -1.05 -1.42
N LYS A 109 -7.47 -1.16 -2.60
CA LYS A 109 -7.26 -0.21 -3.69
C LYS A 109 -7.66 1.22 -3.29
N ILE A 110 -8.81 1.40 -2.63
CA ILE A 110 -9.21 2.72 -2.10
C ILE A 110 -8.13 3.26 -1.16
N LEU A 111 -7.69 2.45 -0.20
CA LEU A 111 -6.65 2.87 0.74
C LEU A 111 -5.34 3.22 0.04
N GLU A 112 -4.96 2.46 -1.00
CA GLU A 112 -3.75 2.70 -1.77
C GLU A 112 -3.83 3.98 -2.60
N ASP A 113 -4.96 4.24 -3.24
CA ASP A 113 -5.22 5.46 -4.02
C ASP A 113 -5.12 6.72 -3.13
N HIS A 114 -5.52 6.61 -1.87
CA HIS A 114 -5.43 7.67 -0.86
C HIS A 114 -4.14 7.64 -0.03
N ASN A 115 -3.22 6.69 -0.27
CA ASN A 115 -2.00 6.49 0.50
C ASN A 115 -2.23 6.27 2.02
N MET A 116 -3.37 5.69 2.38
CA MET A 116 -3.83 5.52 3.77
C MET A 116 -3.79 4.05 4.22
N VAL A 117 -3.15 3.15 3.48
CA VAL A 117 -3.05 1.71 3.82
C VAL A 117 -2.45 1.55 5.22
N ASP A 118 -1.20 1.94 5.41
CA ASP A 118 -0.49 1.72 6.69
C ASP A 118 -1.22 2.43 7.84
N VAL A 119 -1.67 3.68 7.63
CA VAL A 119 -2.42 4.47 8.61
C VAL A 119 -3.69 3.74 9.07
N MET A 120 -4.49 3.25 8.13
CA MET A 120 -5.78 2.66 8.45
C MET A 120 -5.62 1.26 9.08
N PHE A 121 -4.61 0.49 8.67
CA PHE A 121 -4.31 -0.81 9.26
C PHE A 121 -3.63 -0.72 10.63
N GLU A 122 -2.86 0.33 10.92
CA GLU A 122 -2.20 0.49 12.23
C GLU A 122 -3.10 1.19 13.26
N ARG A 123 -3.86 2.21 12.84
CA ARG A 123 -4.62 3.07 13.77
C ARG A 123 -6.13 2.87 13.69
N GLU A 124 -6.68 2.51 12.54
CA GLU A 124 -8.13 2.54 12.28
C GLU A 124 -8.75 1.18 11.90
N GLN A 125 -8.20 0.08 12.40
CA GLN A 125 -8.67 -1.28 12.09
C GLN A 125 -10.17 -1.46 12.34
N LYS A 126 -10.69 -0.91 13.45
CA LYS A 126 -12.12 -0.97 13.77
C LYS A 126 -12.99 -0.24 12.74
N LYS A 127 -12.49 0.88 12.21
CA LYS A 127 -13.19 1.65 11.16
C LYS A 127 -13.22 0.88 9.85
N LEU A 128 -12.11 0.21 9.49
CA LEU A 128 -12.05 -0.66 8.32
C LEU A 128 -13.06 -1.81 8.40
N VAL A 129 -13.16 -2.48 9.56
CA VAL A 129 -14.15 -3.55 9.76
C VAL A 129 -15.58 -3.02 9.61
N LYS A 130 -15.89 -1.84 10.18
CA LYS A 130 -17.21 -1.20 10.01
C LYS A 130 -17.51 -0.86 8.54
N ASN A 131 -16.52 -0.39 7.78
CA ASN A 131 -16.68 -0.11 6.35
C ASN A 131 -16.95 -1.40 5.56
N LEU A 132 -16.23 -2.49 5.86
CA LEU A 132 -16.48 -3.80 5.26
C LEU A 132 -17.88 -4.32 5.60
N GLU A 133 -18.28 -4.28 6.87
CA GLU A 133 -19.64 -4.64 7.32
C GLU A 133 -20.71 -3.82 6.58
N ALA A 134 -20.51 -2.50 6.46
CA ALA A 134 -21.42 -1.60 5.78
C ALA A 134 -21.58 -1.92 4.29
N SER A 135 -20.52 -2.42 3.66
CA SER A 135 -20.47 -2.77 2.24
C SER A 135 -21.03 -4.15 1.88
N LEU A 136 -21.36 -4.98 2.88
CA LEU A 136 -21.90 -6.33 2.65
C LEU A 136 -23.27 -6.28 2.00
N GLU A 137 -23.46 -7.17 1.05
CA GLU A 137 -24.71 -7.42 0.33
C GLU A 137 -24.90 -8.94 0.22
N PRO A 138 -26.13 -9.46 0.21
CA PRO A 138 -27.40 -8.76 0.37
C PRO A 138 -27.71 -8.38 1.85
N PRO A 139 -28.77 -7.58 2.13
CA PRO A 139 -29.05 -7.04 3.46
C PRO A 139 -29.22 -8.08 4.59
N TYR A 140 -29.77 -9.26 4.29
CA TYR A 140 -29.89 -10.35 5.25
C TYR A 140 -28.53 -10.88 5.69
N PHE A 141 -27.61 -11.06 4.73
CA PHE A 141 -26.25 -11.51 5.02
C PHE A 141 -25.50 -10.48 5.87
N LYS A 142 -25.62 -9.20 5.53
CA LYS A 142 -25.06 -8.10 6.33
C LYS A 142 -25.55 -8.13 7.78
N THR A 143 -26.85 -8.28 7.98
CA THR A 143 -27.46 -8.34 9.33
C THR A 143 -26.93 -9.53 10.13
N GLU A 144 -26.83 -10.71 9.52
CA GLU A 144 -26.32 -11.90 10.20
C GLU A 144 -24.83 -11.78 10.55
N VAL A 145 -24.01 -11.20 9.67
CA VAL A 145 -22.59 -10.94 9.96
C VAL A 145 -22.45 -9.94 11.11
N LYS A 146 -23.21 -8.84 11.10
CA LYS A 146 -23.23 -7.85 12.18
C LYS A 146 -23.56 -8.51 13.53
N ARG A 147 -24.62 -9.32 13.57
CA ARG A 147 -25.04 -10.06 14.76
C ARG A 147 -23.97 -11.02 15.29
N ARG A 148 -23.10 -11.56 14.42
CA ARG A 148 -22.00 -12.44 14.82
C ARG A 148 -20.79 -11.67 15.34
N ILE A 149 -20.47 -10.53 14.72
CA ILE A 149 -19.38 -9.64 15.16
C ILE A 149 -19.68 -9.06 16.54
N GLU A 150 -20.92 -8.62 16.81
CA GLU A 150 -21.31 -8.08 18.12
C GLU A 150 -21.27 -9.10 19.27
N LYS A 151 -21.22 -10.39 18.95
CA LYS A 151 -21.15 -11.50 19.92
C LYS A 151 -19.73 -12.02 20.14
N ALA A 152 -18.76 -11.57 19.34
CA ALA A 152 -17.36 -11.98 19.40
C ALA A 152 -16.55 -11.04 20.30
#